data_AF-A0A453BRQ1-F1
#
_entry.id   AF-A0A453BRQ1-F1
#
_cell.length_a   1.000
_cell.length_b   1.000
_cell.length_c   1.000
_cell.angle_alpha   90.00
_cell.angle_beta   90.00
_cell.angle_gamma   90.00
#
_symmetry.space_group_name_H-M   'P 1'
#
loop_
_entity.id
_entity.type
_entity.pdbx_description
1 polymer ?
#
loop_
_entity_poly.entity_id
_entity_poly.type
_entity_poly.pdbx_seq_one_letter_code
_entity_poly.pdbx_strand_id
1 'polypeptide(L)'
;RPEDLWAMHSLSVSPKPHKRNNSSWRAIEKIIETGEKISLKHFKPVKPLGCGDTGSVHLVELQGSGELFAMKAMDKSVMLNRNKVHRAIIEREIYSLLDHPFLPTLYTSFQTPTHVCLITDFCPGGELFAALDKQPLKIFREDSARFYAAEVVIGLEYLHCLGIIYRDLKPENILLQADGHVVLTDFDLSFLTSSKPHVIKHSTSLKRRRSQEFMPPSFVSDPSTPSNSFVGTEEYI
;
A
#
# COMPACT_ATOMS: atom_id res chain seq x y z
N ARG A 1 16.56 9.26 21.91
CA ARG A 1 17.14 7.97 22.40
C ARG A 1 16.68 6.86 21.45
N PRO A 2 17.37 5.71 21.34
CA PRO A 2 16.97 4.64 20.42
C PRO A 2 15.51 4.15 20.58
N GLU A 3 14.94 4.27 21.79
CA GLU A 3 13.52 4.00 22.07
C GLU A 3 12.55 4.82 21.21
N ASP A 4 12.92 6.06 20.86
CA ASP A 4 12.06 7.02 20.17
C ASP A 4 11.93 6.72 18.67
N LEU A 5 12.93 6.03 18.10
CA LEU A 5 12.98 5.68 16.67
C LEU A 5 11.77 4.83 16.24
N TRP A 6 11.24 4.03 17.16
CA TRP A 6 10.14 3.12 16.88
C TRP A 6 8.80 3.61 17.41
N ALA A 7 8.75 4.79 18.06
CA ALA A 7 7.56 5.33 18.69
C ALA A 7 6.39 5.48 17.70
N MET A 8 6.68 5.82 16.45
CA MET A 8 5.68 5.94 15.38
C MET A 8 4.87 4.66 15.17
N HIS A 9 5.48 3.49 15.35
CA HIS A 9 4.81 2.20 15.21
C HIS A 9 3.89 1.89 16.40
N SER A 10 3.98 2.62 17.50
CA SER A 10 3.07 2.50 18.65
C SER A 10 1.87 3.46 18.58
N LEU A 11 1.79 4.32 17.56
CA LEU A 11 0.70 5.27 17.40
C LEU A 11 -0.59 4.56 16.99
N SER A 12 -1.70 4.97 17.58
CA SER A 12 -3.04 4.50 17.22
C SER A 12 -3.34 4.77 15.75
N VAL A 13 -4.14 3.90 15.16
CA VAL A 13 -4.64 4.02 13.79
C VAL A 13 -6.15 4.17 13.85
N SER A 14 -6.70 5.05 13.03
CA SER A 14 -8.15 5.29 12.94
C SER A 14 -8.67 4.77 11.60
N PRO A 15 -9.89 4.21 11.57
CA PRO A 15 -10.48 3.69 10.36
C PRO A 15 -10.68 4.79 9.32
N LYS A 16 -10.37 4.47 8.06
CA LYS A 16 -10.53 5.36 6.92
C LYS A 16 -11.85 5.08 6.19
N PRO A 17 -12.50 6.09 5.60
CA PRO A 17 -13.79 5.96 4.92
C PRO A 17 -13.97 4.72 4.03
N HIS A 18 -12.99 4.38 3.19
CA HIS A 18 -13.11 3.28 2.23
C HIS A 18 -13.37 1.90 2.86
N LYS A 19 -12.94 1.65 4.10
CA LYS A 19 -13.05 0.34 4.77
C LYS A 19 -13.64 0.39 6.17
N ARG A 20 -13.99 1.58 6.70
CA ARG A 20 -14.45 1.79 8.09
C ARG A 20 -15.53 0.80 8.58
N ASN A 21 -16.43 0.39 7.70
CA ASN A 21 -17.58 -0.45 8.07
C ASN A 21 -17.36 -1.95 7.83
N ASN A 22 -16.17 -2.39 7.41
CA ASN A 22 -15.90 -3.80 7.15
C ASN A 22 -15.77 -4.61 8.46
N SER A 23 -15.85 -5.93 8.35
CA SER A 23 -15.78 -6.85 9.50
C SER A 23 -14.42 -6.79 10.20
N SER A 24 -13.34 -6.61 9.44
CA SER A 24 -11.97 -6.54 9.94
C SER A 24 -11.75 -5.34 10.87
N TRP A 25 -12.23 -4.15 10.50
CA TRP A 25 -12.19 -2.97 11.38
C TRP A 25 -13.06 -3.15 12.62
N ARG A 26 -14.28 -3.68 12.46
CA ARG A 26 -15.16 -3.96 13.61
C ARG A 26 -14.51 -4.92 14.61
N ALA A 27 -13.74 -5.90 14.12
CA ALA A 27 -13.03 -6.84 14.99
C ALA A 27 -11.89 -6.16 15.76
N ILE A 28 -11.17 -5.24 15.12
CA ILE A 28 -10.14 -4.42 15.76
C ILE A 28 -10.73 -3.45 16.78
N GLU A 29 -11.82 -2.75 16.43
CA GLU A 29 -12.53 -1.82 17.31
C GLU A 29 -13.01 -2.49 18.59
N LYS A 30 -13.54 -3.73 18.51
CA LYS A 30 -13.95 -4.50 19.70
C LYS A 30 -12.83 -4.67 20.73
N ILE A 31 -11.58 -4.81 20.31
CA ILE A 31 -10.43 -4.91 21.24
C ILE A 31 -10.09 -3.53 21.81
N ILE A 32 -10.16 -2.49 20.98
CA ILE A 32 -9.91 -1.11 21.44
C ILE A 32 -10.95 -0.71 22.49
N GLU A 33 -12.22 -1.11 22.30
CA GLU A 33 -13.33 -0.85 23.23
C GLU A 33 -13.16 -1.52 24.59
N THR A 34 -12.41 -2.63 24.70
CA THR A 34 -12.08 -3.22 26.02
C THR A 34 -11.02 -2.41 26.78
N GLY A 35 -10.41 -1.41 26.15
CA GLY A 35 -9.30 -0.63 26.70
C GLY A 35 -7.95 -1.34 26.57
N GLU A 36 -7.88 -2.50 25.93
CA GLU A 36 -6.63 -3.21 25.70
C GLU A 36 -5.80 -2.59 24.57
N LYS A 37 -4.49 -2.50 24.79
CA LYS A 37 -3.56 -2.10 23.74
C LYS A 37 -3.25 -3.29 22.82
N ILE A 38 -3.61 -3.15 21.55
CA ILE A 38 -3.32 -4.18 20.54
C ILE A 38 -1.80 -4.44 20.45
N SER A 39 -1.47 -5.72 20.39
CA SER A 39 -0.11 -6.25 20.42
C SER A 39 -0.10 -7.70 19.91
N LEU A 40 1.08 -8.29 19.79
CA LEU A 40 1.30 -9.63 19.22
C LEU A 40 0.39 -10.72 19.85
N LYS A 41 0.07 -10.63 21.15
CA LYS A 41 -0.75 -11.61 21.86
C LYS A 41 -2.17 -11.79 21.28
N HIS A 42 -2.68 -10.81 20.54
CA HIS A 42 -4.03 -10.85 19.96
C HIS A 42 -4.08 -11.57 18.62
N PHE A 43 -2.92 -11.86 18.03
CA PHE A 43 -2.82 -12.43 16.69
C PHE A 43 -2.28 -13.84 16.78
N LYS A 44 -3.00 -14.78 16.19
CA LYS A 44 -2.57 -16.18 16.06
C LYS A 44 -1.95 -16.36 14.67
N PRO A 45 -0.69 -16.78 14.56
CA PRO A 45 -0.08 -17.07 13.26
C PRO A 45 -0.78 -18.26 12.60
N VAL A 46 -1.07 -18.15 11.31
CA VAL A 46 -1.71 -19.18 10.49
C VAL A 46 -0.69 -19.81 9.54
N LYS A 47 -0.02 -19.00 8.72
CA LYS A 47 1.04 -19.46 7.80
C LYS A 47 1.95 -18.30 7.35
N PRO A 48 3.20 -18.57 6.93
CA PRO A 48 4.03 -17.58 6.26
C PRO A 48 3.43 -17.20 4.90
N LEU A 49 3.56 -15.92 4.54
CA LEU A 49 3.16 -15.38 3.23
C LEU A 49 4.38 -14.96 2.40
N GLY A 50 5.44 -14.45 3.04
CA GLY A 50 6.65 -14.02 2.35
C GLY A 50 7.78 -13.66 3.30
N CYS A 51 8.98 -13.51 2.75
CA CYS A 51 10.19 -13.07 3.45
C CYS A 51 10.83 -11.94 2.66
N GLY A 52 11.22 -10.86 3.34
CA GLY A 52 11.81 -9.68 2.74
C GLY A 52 13.15 -9.30 3.39
N ASP A 53 13.77 -8.24 2.88
CA ASP A 53 15.09 -7.75 3.31
C ASP A 53 15.15 -7.41 4.81
N THR A 54 14.04 -6.93 5.37
CA THR A 54 13.94 -6.44 6.76
C THR A 54 13.17 -7.36 7.70
N GLY A 55 12.60 -8.46 7.21
CA GLY A 55 11.75 -9.33 8.02
C GLY A 55 10.86 -10.25 7.22
N SER A 56 9.65 -10.51 7.72
CA SER A 56 8.75 -11.52 7.16
C SER A 56 7.29 -11.10 7.23
N VAL A 57 6.48 -11.64 6.34
CA VAL A 57 5.04 -11.43 6.29
C VAL A 57 4.33 -12.73 6.61
N HIS A 58 3.39 -12.67 7.55
CA HIS A 58 2.62 -13.83 8.01
C HIS A 58 1.13 -13.56 7.87
N LEU A 59 0.38 -14.59 7.47
CA LEU A 59 -1.06 -14.62 7.65
C LEU A 59 -1.34 -14.85 9.13
N VAL A 60 -2.13 -13.96 9.72
CA VAL A 60 -2.52 -14.04 11.11
C VAL A 60 -4.04 -13.95 11.24
N GLU A 61 -4.58 -14.64 12.21
CA GLU A 61 -5.98 -14.52 12.62
C GLU A 61 -6.04 -13.65 13.88
N LEU A 62 -6.95 -12.68 13.92
CA LEU A 62 -7.27 -11.99 15.16
C LEU A 62 -8.06 -12.96 16.06
N GLN A 63 -7.52 -13.27 17.24
CA GLN A 63 -7.99 -14.37 18.06
C GLN A 63 -9.48 -14.24 18.41
N GLY A 64 -10.25 -15.26 18.05
CA GLY A 64 -11.68 -15.35 18.37
C GLY A 64 -12.60 -14.51 17.47
N SER A 65 -12.08 -13.78 16.48
CA SER A 65 -12.92 -13.07 15.51
C SER A 65 -13.11 -13.82 14.19
N GLY A 66 -12.19 -14.71 13.82
CA GLY A 66 -12.13 -15.35 12.50
C GLY A 66 -11.63 -14.42 11.38
N GLU A 67 -11.29 -13.17 11.70
CA GLU A 67 -10.78 -12.20 10.73
C GLU A 67 -9.29 -12.41 10.48
N LEU A 68 -8.90 -12.43 9.21
CA LEU A 68 -7.55 -12.69 8.74
C LEU A 68 -6.86 -11.40 8.29
N PHE A 69 -5.58 -11.27 8.63
CA PHE A 69 -4.75 -10.12 8.31
C PHE A 69 -3.36 -10.55 7.81
N ALA A 70 -2.69 -9.67 7.09
CA ALA A 70 -1.27 -9.78 6.84
C ALA A 70 -0.51 -9.03 7.95
N MET A 71 0.42 -9.72 8.61
CA MET A 71 1.34 -9.13 9.58
C MET A 71 2.74 -9.05 8.97
N LYS A 72 3.20 -7.85 8.63
CA LYS A 72 4.61 -7.59 8.28
C LYS A 72 5.39 -7.34 9.58
N ALA A 73 6.25 -8.28 9.96
CA ALA A 73 7.11 -8.17 11.14
C ALA A 73 8.55 -7.86 10.69
N MET A 74 9.06 -6.69 11.06
CA MET A 74 10.38 -6.20 10.65
C MET A 74 11.34 -6.16 11.85
N ASP A 75 12.51 -6.78 11.70
CA ASP A 75 13.50 -6.92 12.76
C ASP A 75 14.27 -5.61 12.98
N LYS A 76 14.25 -5.12 14.22
CA LYS A 76 14.89 -3.85 14.61
C LYS A 76 16.40 -3.85 14.41
N SER A 77 17.06 -4.97 14.73
CA SER A 77 18.51 -5.10 14.57
C SER A 77 18.91 -5.13 13.09
N VAL A 78 18.15 -5.83 12.25
CA VAL A 78 18.38 -5.87 10.79
C VAL A 78 18.20 -4.48 10.19
N MET A 79 17.12 -3.77 10.56
CA MET A 79 16.88 -2.42 10.07
C MET A 79 17.95 -1.41 10.50
N LEU A 80 18.48 -1.52 11.72
CA LEU A 80 19.60 -0.69 12.19
C LEU A 80 20.88 -1.01 11.41
N ASN A 81 21.23 -2.28 11.30
CA ASN A 81 22.48 -2.73 10.66
C ASN A 81 22.50 -2.44 9.14
N ARG A 82 21.34 -2.47 8.48
CA ARG A 82 21.21 -2.21 7.03
C ARG A 82 20.78 -0.78 6.69
N ASN A 83 20.73 0.12 7.67
CA ASN A 83 20.32 1.52 7.52
C ASN A 83 18.93 1.69 6.86
N LYS A 84 17.95 0.88 7.30
CA LYS A 84 16.57 0.83 6.78
C LYS A 84 15.54 1.46 7.72
N VAL A 85 15.95 1.98 8.88
CA VAL A 85 15.05 2.57 9.89
C VAL A 85 14.13 3.64 9.28
N HIS A 86 14.68 4.54 8.47
CA HIS A 86 13.90 5.59 7.80
C HIS A 86 12.85 5.01 6.84
N ARG A 87 13.15 3.90 6.15
CA ARG A 87 12.20 3.25 5.24
C ARG A 87 11.01 2.69 6.00
N ALA A 88 11.24 2.01 7.12
CA ALA A 88 10.15 1.47 7.95
C ALA A 88 9.26 2.58 8.55
N ILE A 89 9.88 3.69 8.97
CA ILE A 89 9.16 4.87 9.45
C ILE A 89 8.25 5.45 8.36
N ILE A 90 8.82 5.73 7.18
CA ILE A 90 8.07 6.28 6.04
C ILE A 90 7.00 5.31 5.55
N GLU A 91 7.29 4.01 5.50
CA GLU A 91 6.32 2.99 5.11
C GLU A 91 5.09 3.05 6.01
N ARG A 92 5.27 3.03 7.35
CA ARG A 92 4.15 3.15 8.29
C ARG A 92 3.40 4.48 8.15
N GLU A 93 4.11 5.57 7.91
CA GLU A 93 3.51 6.89 7.67
C GLU A 93 2.62 6.87 6.43
N ILE A 94 3.13 6.38 5.28
CA ILE A 94 2.39 6.22 4.04
C ILE A 94 1.11 5.41 4.28
N TYR A 95 1.24 4.22 4.88
CA TYR A 95 0.10 3.36 5.23
C TYR A 95 -0.99 4.08 6.05
N SER A 96 -0.59 5.02 6.92
CA SER A 96 -1.54 5.79 7.74
C SER A 96 -2.31 6.88 6.96
N LEU A 97 -1.83 7.24 5.76
CA LEU A 97 -2.46 8.23 4.88
C LEU A 97 -3.47 7.60 3.91
N LEU A 98 -3.31 6.32 3.56
CA LEU A 98 -4.05 5.67 2.48
C LEU A 98 -5.55 5.53 2.79
N ASP A 99 -6.39 5.98 1.87
CA ASP A 99 -7.85 5.86 1.90
C ASP A 99 -8.38 5.55 0.49
N HIS A 100 -8.10 4.33 0.00
CA HIS A 100 -8.40 3.96 -1.38
C HIS A 100 -8.60 2.44 -1.55
N PRO A 101 -9.58 1.96 -2.33
CA PRO A 101 -9.92 0.53 -2.43
C PRO A 101 -8.84 -0.38 -3.05
N PHE A 102 -7.95 0.18 -3.88
CA PHE A 102 -6.83 -0.55 -4.51
C PHE A 102 -5.50 -0.36 -3.75
N LEU A 103 -5.58 0.19 -2.54
CA LEU A 103 -4.45 0.38 -1.64
C LEU A 103 -4.75 -0.32 -0.30
N PRO A 104 -3.70 -0.72 0.43
CA PRO A 104 -3.87 -1.54 1.62
C PRO A 104 -4.26 -0.66 2.81
N THR A 105 -5.20 -1.17 3.60
CA THR A 105 -5.59 -0.56 4.88
C THR A 105 -4.58 -0.93 5.96
N LEU A 106 -4.10 0.07 6.72
CA LEU A 106 -3.43 -0.18 7.98
C LEU A 106 -4.46 -0.27 9.10
N TYR A 107 -4.59 -1.43 9.74
CA TYR A 107 -5.52 -1.65 10.85
C TYR A 107 -4.89 -1.28 12.19
N THR A 108 -3.63 -1.62 12.37
CA THR A 108 -2.85 -1.24 13.55
C THR A 108 -1.37 -1.41 13.25
N SER A 109 -0.54 -0.73 14.03
CA SER A 109 0.88 -1.00 14.14
C SER A 109 1.25 -1.17 15.61
N PHE A 110 2.27 -1.96 15.90
CA PHE A 110 2.83 -2.04 17.25
C PHE A 110 4.30 -2.44 17.19
N GLN A 111 4.95 -2.47 18.35
CA GLN A 111 6.32 -2.95 18.47
C GLN A 111 6.46 -3.99 19.57
N THR A 112 7.44 -4.86 19.42
CA THR A 112 7.92 -5.80 20.43
C THR A 112 9.36 -5.41 20.80
N PRO A 113 10.04 -6.11 21.72
CA PRO A 113 11.45 -5.86 22.00
C PRO A 113 12.33 -5.95 20.74
N THR A 114 12.02 -6.88 19.82
CA THR A 114 12.86 -7.19 18.66
C THR A 114 12.29 -6.73 17.33
N HIS A 115 10.99 -6.48 17.22
CA HIS A 115 10.32 -6.19 15.94
C HIS A 115 9.44 -4.94 16.00
N VAL A 116 9.17 -4.37 14.84
CA VAL A 116 7.96 -3.56 14.60
C VAL A 116 7.02 -4.34 13.68
N CYS A 117 5.72 -4.19 13.89
CA CYS A 117 4.69 -4.94 13.18
C CYS A 117 3.68 -3.98 12.55
N LEU A 118 3.35 -4.24 11.29
CA LEU A 118 2.23 -3.62 10.57
C LEU A 118 1.16 -4.68 10.33
N ILE A 119 -0.10 -4.34 10.60
CA ILE A 119 -1.27 -5.20 10.36
C ILE A 119 -2.09 -4.60 9.23
N THR A 120 -2.15 -5.30 8.11
CA THR A 120 -2.79 -4.84 6.87
C THR A 120 -3.75 -5.88 6.30
N ASP A 121 -4.44 -5.52 5.22
CA ASP A 121 -5.31 -6.44 4.49
C ASP A 121 -4.58 -7.72 4.07
N PHE A 122 -5.24 -8.87 4.28
CA PHE A 122 -4.82 -10.12 3.67
C PHE A 122 -5.50 -10.29 2.31
N CYS A 123 -4.70 -10.49 1.26
CA CYS A 123 -5.16 -10.73 -0.10
C CYS A 123 -5.08 -12.23 -0.44
N PRO A 124 -6.19 -12.99 -0.42
CA PRO A 124 -6.16 -14.44 -0.59
C PRO A 124 -5.82 -14.88 -2.02
N GLY A 125 -5.98 -14.00 -3.01
CA GLY A 125 -5.58 -14.27 -4.40
C GLY A 125 -4.05 -14.28 -4.60
N GLY A 126 -3.28 -13.81 -3.62
CA GLY A 126 -1.82 -13.76 -3.67
C GLY A 126 -1.30 -12.74 -4.68
N GLU A 127 -0.05 -12.93 -5.11
CA GLU A 127 0.63 -12.03 -6.04
C GLU A 127 0.10 -12.18 -7.47
N LEU A 128 -0.03 -11.05 -8.17
CA LEU A 128 -0.39 -11.02 -9.60
C LEU A 128 0.67 -11.74 -10.43
N PHE A 129 1.95 -11.67 -10.04
CA PHE A 129 3.03 -12.45 -10.64
C PHE A 129 2.72 -13.96 -10.65
N ALA A 130 2.29 -14.51 -9.51
CA ALA A 130 1.93 -15.92 -9.40
C ALA A 130 0.66 -16.26 -10.20
N ALA A 131 -0.27 -15.31 -10.36
CA ALA A 131 -1.45 -15.48 -11.21
C ALA A 131 -1.08 -15.49 -12.71
N LEU A 132 -0.10 -14.66 -13.11
CA LEU A 132 0.45 -14.62 -14.47
C LEU A 132 1.20 -15.90 -14.81
N ASP A 133 2.03 -16.40 -13.90
CA ASP A 133 2.85 -17.61 -14.11
C ASP A 133 1.98 -18.87 -14.33
N LYS A 134 0.75 -18.87 -13.79
CA LYS A 134 -0.24 -19.93 -14.00
C LYS A 134 -1.00 -19.83 -15.32
N GLN A 135 -0.91 -18.71 -16.04
CA GLN A 135 -1.61 -18.57 -17.33
C GLN A 135 -0.92 -19.40 -18.42
N PRO A 136 -1.68 -19.89 -19.42
CA PRO A 136 -1.09 -20.44 -20.63
C PRO A 136 -0.10 -19.45 -21.25
N LEU A 137 1.10 -19.93 -21.57
CA LEU A 137 2.20 -19.12 -22.12
C LEU A 137 2.68 -17.97 -21.21
N LYS A 138 2.25 -17.93 -19.94
CA LYS A 138 2.53 -16.83 -19.00
C LYS A 138 2.06 -15.47 -19.50
N ILE A 139 0.90 -15.43 -20.14
CA ILE A 139 0.32 -14.22 -20.75
C ILE A 139 -1.11 -14.04 -20.26
N PHE A 140 -1.44 -12.82 -19.83
CA PHE A 140 -2.83 -12.42 -19.66
C PHE A 140 -3.44 -12.04 -21.01
N ARG A 141 -4.73 -12.36 -21.19
CA ARG A 141 -5.52 -11.78 -22.28
C ARG A 141 -5.55 -10.27 -22.13
N GLU A 142 -5.58 -9.54 -23.24
CA GLU A 142 -5.56 -8.08 -23.23
C GLU A 142 -6.66 -7.46 -22.37
N ASP A 143 -7.86 -8.05 -22.35
CA ASP A 143 -8.96 -7.56 -21.52
C ASP A 143 -8.66 -7.65 -20.02
N SER A 144 -8.03 -8.74 -19.58
CA SER A 144 -7.60 -8.92 -18.18
C SER A 144 -6.44 -7.98 -17.84
N ALA A 145 -5.46 -7.85 -18.74
CA ALA A 145 -4.35 -6.92 -18.57
C ALA A 145 -4.85 -5.46 -18.48
N ARG A 146 -5.81 -5.07 -19.33
CA ARG A 146 -6.46 -3.75 -19.31
C ARG A 146 -7.19 -3.49 -18.00
N PHE A 147 -7.90 -4.49 -17.49
CA PHE A 147 -8.61 -4.40 -16.21
C PHE A 147 -7.62 -4.11 -15.06
N TYR A 148 -6.59 -4.93 -14.88
CA TYR A 148 -5.61 -4.72 -13.82
C TYR A 148 -4.82 -3.42 -13.99
N ALA A 149 -4.42 -3.10 -15.22
CA ALA A 149 -3.70 -1.85 -15.50
C ALA A 149 -4.53 -0.62 -15.15
N ALA A 150 -5.84 -0.62 -15.43
CA ALA A 150 -6.72 0.49 -15.08
C ALA A 150 -6.77 0.72 -13.56
N GLU A 151 -6.91 -0.35 -12.76
CA GLU A 151 -6.95 -0.23 -11.29
C GLU A 151 -5.62 0.23 -10.70
N VAL A 152 -4.50 -0.29 -11.23
CA VAL A 152 -3.15 0.17 -10.86
C VAL A 152 -2.98 1.66 -11.15
N VAL A 153 -3.39 2.11 -12.35
CA VAL A 153 -3.30 3.54 -12.72
C VAL A 153 -4.12 4.41 -11.78
N ILE A 154 -5.34 4.01 -11.42
CA ILE A 154 -6.19 4.73 -10.47
C ILE A 154 -5.52 4.80 -9.08
N GLY A 155 -4.95 3.68 -8.60
CA GLY A 155 -4.22 3.64 -7.34
C GLY A 155 -2.99 4.57 -7.34
N LEU A 156 -2.22 4.59 -8.43
CA LEU A 156 -1.05 5.46 -8.59
C LEU A 156 -1.44 6.95 -8.68
N GLU A 157 -2.52 7.29 -9.40
CA GLU A 157 -3.05 8.66 -9.45
C GLU A 157 -3.36 9.16 -8.04
N TYR A 158 -4.04 8.35 -7.22
CA TYR A 158 -4.33 8.69 -5.83
C TYR A 158 -3.05 8.91 -5.01
N LEU A 159 -2.03 8.04 -5.14
CA LEU A 159 -0.74 8.21 -4.46
C LEU A 159 -0.07 9.52 -4.87
N HIS A 160 -0.06 9.87 -6.15
CA HIS A 160 0.52 11.12 -6.63
C HIS A 160 -0.24 12.36 -6.13
N CYS A 161 -1.57 12.26 -5.93
CA CYS A 161 -2.34 13.32 -5.28
C CYS A 161 -1.88 13.58 -3.84
N LEU A 162 -1.48 12.53 -3.13
CA LEU A 162 -0.93 12.62 -1.77
C LEU A 162 0.55 13.03 -1.74
N GLY A 163 1.21 13.16 -2.90
CA GLY A 163 2.65 13.39 -2.97
C GLY A 163 3.49 12.15 -2.65
N ILE A 164 2.92 10.95 -2.84
CA ILE A 164 3.62 9.68 -2.67
C ILE A 164 4.06 9.17 -4.05
N ILE A 165 5.36 8.95 -4.21
CA ILE A 165 5.92 8.27 -5.39
C ILE A 165 6.19 6.81 -5.00
N TYR A 166 5.52 5.87 -5.66
CA TYR A 166 5.55 4.45 -5.27
C TYR A 166 6.91 3.76 -5.51
N ARG A 167 7.50 4.00 -6.69
CA ARG A 167 8.85 3.56 -7.13
C ARG A 167 9.13 2.06 -7.27
N ASP A 168 8.28 1.17 -6.76
CA ASP A 168 8.51 -0.29 -6.87
C ASP A 168 7.33 -1.02 -7.51
N LEU A 169 6.87 -0.52 -8.66
CA LEU A 169 5.81 -1.17 -9.42
C LEU A 169 6.33 -2.39 -10.17
N LYS A 170 5.86 -3.57 -9.74
CA LYS A 170 6.11 -4.87 -10.36
C LYS A 170 4.97 -5.85 -10.02
N PRO A 171 4.75 -6.91 -10.80
CA PRO A 171 3.65 -7.86 -10.55
C PRO A 171 3.68 -8.55 -9.17
N GLU A 172 4.83 -8.65 -8.52
CA GLU A 172 5.03 -9.21 -7.18
C GLU A 172 4.44 -8.29 -6.09
N ASN A 173 4.46 -6.97 -6.33
CA ASN A 173 3.91 -5.99 -5.40
C ASN A 173 2.44 -5.63 -5.70
N ILE A 174 1.79 -6.38 -6.60
CA ILE A 174 0.36 -6.27 -6.87
C ILE A 174 -0.29 -7.53 -6.34
N LEU A 175 -1.13 -7.41 -5.32
CA LEU A 175 -1.87 -8.51 -4.73
C LEU A 175 -3.31 -8.55 -5.24
N LEU A 176 -3.92 -9.74 -5.22
CA LEU A 176 -5.30 -9.97 -5.62
C LEU A 176 -6.22 -10.21 -4.40
N GLN A 177 -7.24 -9.37 -4.27
CA GLN A 177 -8.32 -9.53 -3.29
C GLN A 177 -9.19 -10.76 -3.62
N ALA A 178 -10.05 -11.15 -2.68
CA ALA A 178 -10.94 -12.30 -2.84
C ALA A 178 -11.93 -12.17 -4.01
N ASP A 179 -12.26 -10.94 -4.37
CA ASP A 179 -13.14 -10.57 -5.49
C ASP A 179 -12.38 -10.36 -6.81
N GLY A 180 -11.06 -10.50 -6.81
CA GLY A 180 -10.19 -10.38 -7.99
C GLY A 180 -9.67 -8.96 -8.26
N HIS A 181 -10.02 -7.97 -7.44
CA HIS A 181 -9.49 -6.61 -7.55
C HIS A 181 -8.05 -6.51 -7.04
N VAL A 182 -7.27 -5.57 -7.57
CA VAL A 182 -5.87 -5.39 -7.16
C VAL A 182 -5.74 -4.62 -5.85
N VAL A 183 -4.65 -4.87 -5.14
CA VAL A 183 -4.13 -4.03 -4.06
C VAL A 183 -2.62 -3.89 -4.24
N LEU A 184 -2.12 -2.65 -4.29
CA LEU A 184 -0.68 -2.42 -4.26
C LEU A 184 -0.12 -2.72 -2.86
N THR A 185 1.09 -3.26 -2.76
CA THR A 185 1.73 -3.55 -1.46
C THR A 185 3.19 -3.07 -1.46
N ASP A 186 3.86 -3.21 -0.31
CA ASP A 186 5.28 -2.90 -0.12
C ASP A 186 5.69 -1.46 -0.49
N PHE A 187 5.61 -0.56 0.48
CA PHE A 187 5.92 0.87 0.31
C PHE A 187 7.31 1.25 0.84
N ASP A 188 8.19 0.28 1.04
CA ASP A 188 9.51 0.50 1.65
C ASP A 188 10.46 1.34 0.77
N LEU A 189 10.28 1.30 -0.55
CA LEU A 189 10.96 2.13 -1.53
C LEU A 189 10.19 3.41 -1.88
N SER A 190 8.98 3.61 -1.36
CA SER A 190 8.21 4.80 -1.68
C SER A 190 8.84 6.08 -1.11
N PHE A 191 8.49 7.22 -1.71
CA PHE A 191 9.02 8.53 -1.34
C PHE A 191 7.89 9.53 -1.13
N LEU A 192 7.90 10.21 0.02
CA LEU A 192 7.00 11.30 0.34
C LEU A 192 7.62 12.63 -0.11
N THR A 193 6.86 13.39 -0.88
CA THR A 193 7.22 14.74 -1.35
C THR A 193 5.98 15.63 -1.36
N SER A 194 6.15 16.92 -1.64
CA SER A 194 4.99 17.80 -1.84
C SER A 194 4.44 17.65 -3.25
N SER A 195 3.11 17.56 -3.34
CA SER A 195 2.34 17.61 -4.59
C SER A 195 1.29 18.71 -4.45
N LYS A 196 0.96 19.37 -5.56
CA LYS A 196 -0.13 20.36 -5.63
C LYS A 196 -1.12 19.93 -6.70
N PRO A 197 -2.08 19.06 -6.36
CA PRO A 197 -3.12 18.66 -7.30
C PRO A 197 -3.91 19.87 -7.79
N HIS A 198 -4.02 20.03 -9.11
CA HIS A 198 -4.77 21.12 -9.71
C HIS A 198 -5.36 20.73 -11.08
N VAL A 199 -6.40 21.45 -11.48
CA VAL A 199 -7.07 21.24 -12.77
C VAL A 199 -6.63 22.32 -13.75
N ILE A 200 -5.99 21.91 -14.82
CA ILE A 200 -5.61 22.75 -15.95
C ILE A 200 -6.80 22.83 -16.90
N LYS A 201 -7.35 24.03 -17.08
CA LYS A 201 -8.36 24.31 -18.10
C LYS A 201 -7.65 24.74 -19.38
N HIS A 202 -7.76 23.93 -20.43
CA HIS A 202 -7.20 24.27 -21.74
C HIS A 202 -8.05 25.37 -22.40
N SER A 203 -7.42 26.49 -22.75
CA SER A 203 -8.13 27.61 -23.39
C SER A 203 -8.51 27.26 -24.83
N THR A 204 -9.79 27.37 -25.17
CA THR A 204 -10.25 27.37 -26.55
C THR A 204 -9.85 28.69 -27.19
N SER A 205 -8.75 28.72 -27.94
CA SER A 205 -8.38 29.93 -28.68
C SER A 205 -9.46 30.29 -29.70
N LEU A 206 -10.03 31.49 -29.54
CA LEU A 206 -11.01 32.10 -30.45
C LEU A 206 -10.33 32.53 -31.75
N LYS A 207 -9.91 31.58 -32.60
CA LYS A 207 -9.57 31.89 -34.00
C LYS A 207 -10.15 30.84 -34.96
N ARG A 208 -11.23 31.28 -35.61
CA ARG A 208 -11.79 30.89 -36.92
C ARG A 208 -11.31 29.55 -37.55
N ARG A 209 -12.32 28.71 -37.81
CA ARG A 209 -12.51 27.68 -38.86
C ARG A 209 -12.22 26.22 -38.48
N ARG A 210 -13.32 25.44 -38.58
CA ARG A 210 -13.51 23.99 -38.79
C ARG A 210 -12.76 23.06 -37.81
N SER A 211 -13.58 22.32 -37.04
CA SER A 211 -13.23 21.40 -35.93
C SER A 211 -12.41 22.02 -34.80
N GLN A 212 -13.09 22.77 -33.91
CA GLN A 212 -12.55 22.99 -32.56
C GLN A 212 -12.58 21.65 -31.81
N GLU A 213 -11.43 20.99 -31.66
CA GLU A 213 -11.29 19.91 -30.69
C GLU A 213 -11.44 20.51 -29.29
N PHE A 214 -12.58 20.23 -28.66
CA PHE A 214 -12.78 20.53 -27.25
C PHE A 214 -11.82 19.65 -26.45
N MET A 215 -10.76 20.23 -25.89
CA MET A 215 -9.90 19.51 -24.96
C MET A 215 -10.51 19.55 -23.56
N PRO A 216 -10.86 18.40 -22.96
CA PRO A 216 -11.36 18.36 -21.59
C PRO A 216 -10.28 18.86 -20.62
N PRO A 217 -10.67 19.46 -19.49
CA PRO A 217 -9.70 19.87 -18.47
C PRO A 217 -8.85 18.69 -18.01
N SER A 218 -7.56 18.92 -17.77
CA SER A 218 -6.63 17.90 -17.29
C SER A 218 -6.34 18.07 -15.81
N PHE A 219 -6.38 16.99 -15.05
CA PHE A 219 -5.92 16.96 -13.67
C PHE A 219 -4.43 16.68 -13.63
N VAL A 220 -3.67 17.43 -12.83
CA VAL A 220 -2.21 17.30 -12.71
C VAL A 220 -1.82 17.31 -11.23
N SER A 221 -0.99 16.34 -10.85
CA SER A 221 -0.48 16.17 -9.49
C SER A 221 1.01 15.82 -9.51
N ASP A 222 1.82 16.67 -10.15
CA ASP A 222 3.25 16.41 -10.28
C ASP A 222 3.97 16.55 -8.93
N PRO A 223 4.81 15.58 -8.53
CA PRO A 223 5.67 15.73 -7.38
C PRO A 223 6.70 16.84 -7.59
N SER A 224 6.88 17.68 -6.58
CA SER A 224 7.81 18.83 -6.60
C SER A 224 9.29 18.45 -6.70
N THR A 225 9.67 17.23 -6.33
CA THR A 225 11.06 16.79 -6.26
C THR A 225 11.39 15.85 -7.42
N PRO A 226 12.40 16.15 -8.26
CA PRO A 226 12.88 15.21 -9.26
C PRO A 226 13.54 14.01 -8.57
N SER A 227 13.27 12.80 -9.06
CA SER A 227 13.93 11.59 -8.60
C SER A 227 14.79 11.01 -9.73
N ASN A 228 16.04 10.68 -9.44
CA ASN A 228 16.93 9.95 -10.36
C ASN A 228 16.67 8.43 -10.34
N SER A 229 15.70 7.99 -9.53
CA SER A 229 15.23 6.60 -9.51
C SER A 229 14.26 6.43 -10.67
N PHE A 230 14.58 5.51 -11.59
CA PHE A 230 13.61 5.07 -12.59
C PHE A 230 12.38 4.51 -11.86
N VAL A 231 11.20 4.75 -12.41
CA VAL A 231 9.93 4.31 -11.82
C VAL A 231 9.75 2.84 -12.17
N GLY A 232 9.91 1.95 -11.19
CA GLY A 232 9.81 0.50 -11.40
C GLY A 232 11.10 -0.24 -11.07
N THR A 233 10.98 -1.55 -10.96
CA THR A 233 12.11 -2.45 -10.71
C THR A 233 12.92 -2.63 -12.00
N GLU A 234 14.25 -2.52 -11.92
CA GLU A 234 15.17 -2.53 -13.08
C GLU A 234 14.96 -3.73 -14.02
N GLU A 235 14.60 -4.87 -13.45
CA GLU A 235 14.37 -6.14 -14.17
C GLU A 235 13.17 -6.12 -15.14
N TYR A 236 12.29 -5.12 -15.02
CA TYR A 236 11.04 -5.02 -15.77
C TYR A 236 11.02 -3.84 -16.79
N ILE A 237 12.17 -3.22 -17.04
CA ILE A 237 12.38 -2.12 -18.01
C ILE A 237 13.09 -2.66 -19.26
#